data_AF-A0A8T3X2W3-F1
#
_entry.id   AF-A0A8T3X2W3-F1
#
_cell.length_a   1.000
_cell.length_b   1.000
_cell.length_c   1.000
_cell.angle_alpha   90.00
_cell.angle_beta   90.00
_cell.angle_gamma   90.00
#
_symmetry.space_group_name_H-M   'P 1'
#
loop_
_entity.id
_entity.type
_entity.pdbx_description
1 polymer ?
#
loop_
_entity_poly.entity_id
_entity_poly.type
_entity_poly.pdbx_seq_one_letter_code
_entity_poly.pdbx_strand_id
1 'polypeptide(L)'
;MPLKMEQFVNIGILMIIVGFALVFFGALMGSKEGASSKTKVAVGGFIGFIPFGFGNDKRMVWFVTILSLVIFLVWMFLSFRFAK
;
A
#
# COMPACT_ATOMS: atom_id res chain seq x y z
N MET A 1 -19.60 27.25 -11.07
CA MET A 1 -20.78 26.38 -10.92
C MET A 1 -20.41 25.27 -9.95
N PRO A 2 -21.12 25.08 -8.82
CA PRO A 2 -20.80 24.01 -7.89
C PRO A 2 -20.95 22.66 -8.60
N LEU A 3 -19.94 21.80 -8.45
CA LEU A 3 -19.97 20.46 -9.04
C LEU A 3 -21.10 19.65 -8.41
N LYS A 4 -21.96 19.07 -9.24
CA LYS A 4 -23.03 18.16 -8.78
C LYS A 4 -22.40 16.88 -8.22
N MET A 5 -23.07 16.22 -7.27
CA MET A 5 -22.59 14.99 -6.64
C MET A 5 -22.16 13.91 -7.65
N GLU A 6 -22.86 13.82 -8.77
CA GLU A 6 -22.54 12.93 -9.90
C GLU A 6 -21.15 13.20 -10.49
N GLN A 7 -20.69 14.46 -10.53
CA GLN A 7 -19.38 14.82 -11.08
C GLN A 7 -18.24 14.35 -10.16
N PHE A 8 -18.44 14.38 -8.84
CA PHE A 8 -17.46 13.83 -7.89
C PHE A 8 -17.33 12.32 -8.01
N VAL A 9 -18.45 11.61 -8.18
CA VAL A 9 -18.45 10.15 -8.41
C VAL A 9 -17.72 9.81 -9.70
N ASN A 10 -17.99 10.53 -10.80
CA ASN A 10 -17.33 10.29 -12.08
C ASN A 10 -15.82 10.56 -12.02
N ILE A 11 -15.39 11.63 -11.34
CA ILE A 11 -13.96 11.93 -11.12
C ILE A 11 -13.30 10.81 -10.30
N GLY A 12 -13.98 10.31 -9.26
CA GLY A 12 -13.49 9.19 -8.45
C GLY A 12 -13.29 7.91 -9.27
N ILE A 13 -14.27 7.54 -10.10
CA ILE A 13 -14.18 6.39 -11.00
C ILE A 13 -13.01 6.56 -11.97
N LEU A 14 -12.85 7.74 -12.56
CA LEU A 14 -11.75 8.03 -13.49
C LEU A 14 -10.38 7.89 -12.81
N MET A 15 -10.23 8.37 -11.58
CA MET A 15 -9.01 8.18 -10.80
C MET A 15 -8.70 6.70 -10.52
N ILE A 16 -9.71 5.89 -10.19
CA ILE A 16 -9.52 4.45 -9.98
C ILE A 16 -9.04 3.77 -11.27
N ILE A 17 -9.65 4.11 -12.42
CA ILE A 17 -9.27 3.54 -13.72
C ILE A 17 -7.83 3.92 -14.09
N VAL A 18 -7.44 5.19 -13.88
CA VAL A 18 -6.06 5.64 -14.13
C VAL A 18 -5.08 4.93 -13.21
N GLY A 19 -5.40 4.80 -11.92
CA GLY A 19 -4.58 4.07 -10.95
C GLY A 19 -4.38 2.60 -11.35
N PHE A 20 -5.45 1.93 -11.77
CA PHE A 20 -5.38 0.56 -12.27
C PHE A 20 -4.52 0.45 -13.53
N ALA A 21 -4.69 1.36 -14.50
CA ALA A 21 -3.91 1.37 -15.72
C ALA A 21 -2.41 1.52 -15.44
N LEU A 22 -2.02 2.40 -14.51
CA LEU A 22 -0.64 2.57 -14.09
C LEU A 22 -0.04 1.29 -13.48
N VAL A 23 -0.77 0.63 -12.57
CA VAL A 23 -0.33 -0.65 -11.98
C VAL A 23 -0.20 -1.73 -13.06
N PHE A 24 -1.16 -1.80 -13.98
CA PHE A 24 -1.17 -2.77 -15.07
C PHE A 24 0.01 -2.56 -16.04
N PHE A 25 0.26 -1.34 -16.48
CA PHE A 25 1.41 -1.03 -17.34
C PHE A 25 2.74 -1.24 -16.61
N GLY A 26 2.83 -0.88 -15.32
CA GLY A 26 4.01 -1.16 -14.51
C GLY A 26 4.32 -2.66 -14.42
N ALA A 27 3.30 -3.49 -14.25
CA ALA A 27 3.45 -4.95 -14.25
C ALA A 27 3.89 -5.50 -15.62
N LEU A 28 3.31 -5.00 -16.72
CA LEU A 28 3.68 -5.41 -18.08
C LEU A 28 5.10 -4.99 -18.47
N MET A 29 5.51 -3.76 -18.15
CA MET A 29 6.86 -3.27 -18.45
C MET A 29 7.91 -3.99 -17.59
N GLY A 30 7.61 -4.22 -16.30
CA GLY A 30 8.47 -4.97 -15.39
C GLY A 30 8.70 -6.42 -15.81
N SER A 31 7.79 -7.02 -16.60
CA SER A 31 7.99 -8.37 -17.16
C SER A 31 8.96 -8.42 -18.35
N LYS A 32 9.23 -7.30 -19.02
CA LYS A 32 10.12 -7.23 -20.20
C LYS A 32 11.57 -6.95 -19.85
N GLU A 33 11.84 -6.27 -18.73
CA GLU A 33 13.20 -6.08 -18.21
C GLU A 33 13.73 -7.33 -17.50
N GLY A 34 14.01 -8.37 -18.29
CA GLY A 34 14.95 -9.44 -17.95
C GLY A 34 14.52 -10.41 -16.85
N ALA A 35 14.53 -11.70 -17.20
CA ALA A 35 14.39 -12.85 -16.31
C ALA A 35 15.41 -12.95 -15.13
N SER A 36 16.20 -11.90 -14.87
CA SER A 36 17.15 -11.80 -13.76
C SER A 36 16.69 -10.87 -12.63
N SER A 37 15.67 -10.02 -12.82
CA SER A 37 15.10 -9.23 -11.72
C SER A 37 13.99 -10.02 -11.04
N LYS A 38 14.35 -10.92 -10.11
CA LYS A 38 13.36 -11.61 -9.26
C LYS A 38 12.55 -10.54 -8.52
N THR A 39 11.27 -10.40 -8.84
CA THR A 39 10.37 -9.46 -8.19
C THR A 39 10.43 -9.66 -6.69
N LYS A 40 10.85 -8.62 -5.97
CA LYS A 40 10.95 -8.64 -4.52
C LYS A 40 9.58 -8.36 -3.94
N VAL A 41 9.07 -9.30 -3.15
CA VAL A 41 7.75 -9.23 -2.54
C VAL A 41 7.91 -9.49 -1.05
N ALA A 42 7.28 -8.64 -0.26
CA ALA A 42 7.10 -8.86 1.17
C ALA A 42 5.68 -8.44 1.58
N VAL A 43 5.14 -9.15 2.54
CA VAL A 43 3.84 -8.93 3.18
C VAL A 43 4.08 -8.88 4.68
N GLY A 44 3.35 -8.03 5.40
CA GLY A 44 3.47 -7.93 6.84
C GLY A 44 2.30 -7.19 7.44
N GLY A 45 2.27 -7.18 8.76
CA GLY A 45 1.17 -6.63 9.54
C GLY A 45 1.44 -6.81 11.03
N PHE A 46 0.37 -6.98 11.80
CA PHE A 46 0.44 -7.14 13.25
C PHE A 46 -0.48 -8.27 13.70
N ILE A 47 0.03 -9.13 14.58
CA ILE A 47 -0.79 -10.12 15.32
C ILE A 47 -0.89 -9.57 16.75
N GLY A 48 -2.05 -8.99 17.08
CA GLY A 48 -2.19 -8.21 18.30
C GLY A 48 -1.27 -6.99 18.28
N PHE A 49 -0.31 -6.94 19.20
CA PHE A 49 0.69 -5.86 19.31
C PHE A 49 2.04 -6.21 18.64
N ILE A 50 2.21 -7.41 18.10
CA ILE A 50 3.49 -7.88 17.56
C ILE A 50 3.53 -7.63 16.06
N PRO A 51 4.41 -6.75 15.54
CA PRO A 51 4.60 -6.56 14.11
C PRO A 51 5.31 -7.78 13.50
N PHE A 52 4.89 -8.18 12.31
CA PHE A 52 5.49 -9.29 11.56
C PHE A 52 5.69 -8.93 10.08
N GLY A 53 6.63 -9.60 9.42
CA GLY A 53 6.87 -9.47 7.98
C GLY A 53 7.47 -10.75 7.39
N PHE A 54 6.97 -11.14 6.22
CA PHE A 54 7.40 -12.30 5.44
C PHE A 54 7.63 -11.89 4.00
N GLY A 55 8.61 -12.48 3.33
CA GLY A 55 8.93 -12.12 1.96
C GLY A 55 10.14 -12.85 1.41
N ASN A 56 10.39 -12.65 0.13
CA ASN A 56 11.50 -13.29 -0.59
C ASN A 56 12.81 -12.45 -0.60
N ASP A 57 12.78 -11.25 -0.02
CA ASP A 57 13.94 -10.37 0.10
C ASP A 57 14.04 -9.78 1.51
N LYS A 58 15.23 -9.92 2.12
CA LYS A 58 15.48 -9.49 3.50
C LYS A 58 15.27 -7.99 3.71
N ARG A 59 15.62 -7.14 2.73
CA ARG A 59 15.42 -5.69 2.85
C ARG A 59 13.93 -5.35 2.79
N MET A 60 13.18 -6.01 1.91
CA MET A 60 11.72 -5.84 1.83
C MET A 60 11.01 -6.31 3.11
N VAL A 61 11.43 -7.43 3.69
CA VAL A 61 10.90 -7.89 4.98
C VAL A 61 11.16 -6.87 6.09
N TRP A 62 12.39 -6.38 6.21
CA TRP A 62 12.70 -5.33 7.19
C TRP A 62 11.88 -4.07 6.98
N PHE A 63 11.72 -3.64 5.72
CA PHE A 63 10.92 -2.47 5.38
C PHE A 63 9.46 -2.64 5.82
N VAL A 64 8.80 -3.75 5.46
CA VAL A 64 7.40 -3.98 5.79
C VAL A 64 7.17 -4.17 7.29
N THR A 65 8.10 -4.81 8.01
CA THR A 65 8.02 -4.95 9.47
C THR A 65 8.13 -3.60 10.18
N ILE A 66 9.07 -2.75 9.78
CA ILE A 66 9.22 -1.39 10.34
C ILE A 66 7.98 -0.56 10.02
N LEU A 67 7.49 -0.63 8.78
CA LEU A 67 6.27 0.07 8.38
C LEU A 67 5.06 -0.35 9.22
N SER A 68 4.91 -1.66 9.47
CA SER A 68 3.84 -2.20 10.31
C SER A 68 3.93 -1.68 11.76
N LEU A 69 5.14 -1.60 12.33
CA LEU A 69 5.38 -1.02 13.64
C LEU A 69 5.01 0.48 13.69
N VAL A 70 5.41 1.25 12.68
CA VAL A 70 5.09 2.69 12.60
C VAL A 70 3.58 2.89 12.51
N ILE A 71 2.88 2.14 11.66
CA ILE A 71 1.42 2.20 11.53
C ILE A 71 0.75 1.88 12.86
N PHE A 72 1.22 0.84 13.57
CA PHE A 72 0.70 0.49 14.89
C PHE A 72 0.88 1.62 15.91
N LEU A 73 2.04 2.26 15.96
CA LEU A 73 2.29 3.39 16.87
C LEU A 73 1.41 4.60 16.54
N VAL A 74 1.23 4.91 15.26
CA VAL A 74 0.33 5.98 14.81
C VAL A 74 -1.11 5.68 15.19
N TRP A 75 -1.58 4.46 14.92
CA TRP A 75 -2.92 4.01 15.29
C TRP A 75 -3.14 4.07 16.81
N MET A 76 -2.17 3.61 17.60
CA MET A 76 -2.21 3.65 19.05
C MET A 76 -2.30 5.11 19.55
N PHE A 77 -1.44 6.00 19.04
CA PHE A 77 -1.46 7.42 19.40
C PHE A 77 -2.78 8.11 19.05
N LEU A 78 -3.32 7.88 17.85
CA LEU A 78 -4.63 8.39 17.43
C LEU A 78 -5.73 7.84 18.34
N SER A 79 -5.72 6.54 18.63
CA SER A 79 -6.71 5.90 19.50
C SER A 79 -6.68 6.51 20.90
N PHE A 80 -5.52 6.73 21.51
CA PHE A 80 -5.41 7.41 22.80
C PHE A 80 -5.86 8.87 22.76
N ARG A 81 -5.66 9.57 21.63
CA ARG A 81 -6.07 10.97 21.48
C ARG A 81 -7.58 11.14 21.29
N PHE A 82 -8.24 10.18 20.62
CA PHE A 82 -9.68 10.24 20.31
C PHE A 82 -10.56 9.42 21.26
N ALA A 83 -10.00 8.50 22.05
CA ALA A 83 -10.73 7.77 23.09
C ALA A 83 -10.91 8.57 24.39
N LYS A 84 -10.66 9.88 24.35
CA LYS A 84 -10.83 10.83 25.44
C LYS A 84 -11.81 11.92 24.99
#